data_AF-X1NGW1-F1
#
_entry.id   AF-X1NGW1-F1
#
_cell.length_a   1.000
_cell.length_b   1.000
_cell.length_c   1.000
_cell.angle_alpha   90.00
_cell.angle_beta   90.00
_cell.angle_gamma   90.00
#
_symmetry.space_group_name_H-M   'P 1'
#
loop_
_entity.id
_entity.type
_entity.pdbx_description
1 polymer ?
#
loop_
_entity_poly.entity_id
_entity_poly.type
_entity_poly.pdbx_seq_one_letter_code
_entity_poly.pdbx_strand_id
1 'polypeptide(L)'
;AEEISNRLTNIFLRDRNGRRPVYGGTEKFQDDPHWRDLVLFYEYFHGDNGAGLGASHQTGWTGIVARIMHLFATTTPEQVLQLGRAAAVIEVQKPRTGAAETILASNAK
;
A
#
# COMPACT_ATOMS: atom_id res chain seq x y z
N ALA A 1 -0.38 -14.33 -3.66
CA ALA A 1 0.45 -13.29 -3.01
C ALA A 1 -0.36 -12.01 -2.80
N GLU A 2 -1.07 -11.53 -3.81
CA GLU A 2 -1.86 -10.29 -3.74
C GLU A 2 -2.95 -10.29 -2.64
N GLU A 3 -3.66 -11.41 -2.41
CA GLU A 3 -4.67 -11.51 -1.36
C GLU A 3 -4.10 -11.26 0.05
N ILE A 4 -2.93 -11.84 0.36
CA ILE A 4 -2.21 -11.57 1.63
C ILE A 4 -1.78 -10.11 1.70
N SER A 5 -1.28 -9.54 0.61
CA SER A 5 -0.90 -8.13 0.54
C SER A 5 -2.08 -7.20 0.79
N ASN A 6 -3.26 -7.52 0.27
CA ASN A 6 -4.50 -6.78 0.52
C ASN A 6 -4.89 -6.86 2.00
N ARG A 7 -4.81 -8.04 2.62
CA ARG A 7 -5.11 -8.22 4.05
C ARG A 7 -4.17 -7.41 4.95
N LEU A 8 -2.86 -7.44 4.66
CA LEU A 8 -1.88 -6.64 5.39
C LEU A 8 -2.10 -5.14 5.20
N THR A 9 -2.40 -4.72 3.97
CA THR A 9 -2.67 -3.32 3.64
C THR A 9 -3.92 -2.81 4.37
N ASN A 10 -4.98 -3.60 4.41
CA ASN A 10 -6.25 -3.24 5.03
C ASN A 10 -6.15 -2.96 6.54
N ILE A 11 -5.13 -3.46 7.22
CA ILE A 11 -4.86 -3.10 8.62
C ILE A 11 -4.67 -1.58 8.77
N PHE A 12 -4.04 -0.95 7.77
CA PHE A 12 -3.71 0.46 7.80
C PHE A 12 -4.76 1.33 7.11
N LEU A 13 -5.76 0.77 6.43
CA LEU A 13 -6.79 1.54 5.72
C LEU A 13 -8.06 1.70 6.57
N ARG A 14 -8.86 2.72 6.25
CA ARG A 14 -10.19 2.86 6.85
C ARG A 14 -11.14 1.83 6.25
N ASP A 15 -11.91 1.19 7.10
CA ASP A 15 -12.99 0.29 6.71
C ASP A 15 -14.26 1.08 6.33
N ARG A 16 -15.34 0.35 6.06
CA ARG A 16 -16.67 0.91 5.76
C ARG A 16 -17.26 1.79 6.88
N ASN A 17 -16.78 1.63 8.12
CA ASN A 17 -17.19 2.40 9.28
C ASN A 17 -16.26 3.60 9.52
N GLY A 18 -15.26 3.82 8.66
CA GLY A 18 -14.28 4.88 8.81
C GLY A 18 -13.15 4.57 9.80
N ARG A 19 -13.08 3.35 10.34
CA ARG A 19 -12.11 2.95 11.37
C ARG A 19 -10.93 2.21 10.77
N ARG A 20 -9.73 2.39 11.33
CA ARG A 20 -8.54 1.63 10.93
C ARG A 20 -8.28 0.49 11.92
N PRO A 21 -8.14 -0.77 11.46
CA PRO A 21 -7.81 -1.89 12.34
C PRO A 21 -6.54 -1.67 13.18
N VAL A 22 -5.52 -1.01 12.63
CA VAL A 22 -4.24 -0.72 13.31
C VAL A 22 -4.39 -0.01 14.65
N TYR A 23 -5.45 0.79 14.85
CA TYR A 23 -5.70 1.49 16.10
C TYR A 23 -6.53 0.68 17.11
N GLY A 24 -7.08 -0.47 16.70
CA GLY A 24 -7.93 -1.31 17.52
C GLY A 24 -9.07 -0.52 18.16
N GLY A 25 -9.24 -0.67 19.47
CA GLY A 25 -10.23 0.05 20.27
C GLY A 25 -9.80 1.44 20.76
N THR A 26 -8.69 1.99 20.26
CA THR A 26 -8.18 3.28 20.74
C THR A 26 -8.92 4.45 20.09
N GLU A 27 -10.05 4.86 20.67
CA GLU A 27 -10.97 5.85 20.07
C GLU A 27 -10.30 7.16 19.68
N LYS A 28 -9.32 7.64 20.47
CA LYS A 28 -8.57 8.85 20.15
C LYS A 28 -7.94 8.81 18.75
N PHE A 29 -7.39 7.66 18.35
CA PHE A 29 -6.78 7.53 17.03
C PHE A 29 -7.79 7.15 15.94
N GLN A 30 -9.01 6.75 16.30
CA GLN A 30 -10.05 6.44 15.32
C GLN A 30 -10.80 7.71 14.90
N ASP A 31 -11.23 8.50 15.89
CA ASP A 31 -12.29 9.50 15.68
C ASP A 31 -11.79 10.94 15.76
N ASP A 32 -10.73 11.21 16.54
CA ASP A 32 -10.24 12.57 16.74
C ASP A 32 -9.68 13.15 15.44
N PRO A 33 -10.21 14.28 14.92
CA PRO A 33 -9.81 14.84 13.63
C PRO A 33 -8.34 15.26 13.57
N HIS A 34 -7.69 15.50 14.72
CA HIS A 34 -6.28 15.87 14.79
C HIS A 34 -5.35 14.66 14.80
N TRP A 35 -5.84 13.48 15.19
CA TRP A 35 -5.00 12.30 15.40
C TRP A 35 -5.28 11.17 14.40
N ARG A 36 -6.50 11.07 13.88
CA ARG A 36 -6.98 9.93 13.08
C ARG A 36 -6.28 9.69 11.74
N ASP A 37 -5.53 10.68 11.28
CA ASP A 37 -4.77 10.62 10.03
C ASP A 37 -3.25 10.55 10.27
N LEU A 38 -2.82 10.55 11.53
CA LEU A 38 -1.42 10.31 11.92
C LEU A 38 -1.20 8.80 12.11
N VAL A 39 -0.98 8.11 10.99
CA VAL A 39 -0.82 6.64 10.96
C VAL A 39 0.43 6.21 11.73
N LEU A 40 0.23 5.37 12.74
CA LEU A 40 1.28 4.82 13.59
C LEU A 40 1.74 3.45 13.08
N PHE A 41 3.00 3.11 13.38
CA PHE A 41 3.60 1.82 13.04
C PHE A 41 3.99 1.09 14.31
N TYR A 42 3.51 -0.14 14.43
CA TYR A 42 3.62 -0.92 15.66
C TYR A 42 4.63 -2.07 15.50
N GLU A 43 5.08 -2.59 16.64
CA GLU A 43 6.05 -3.70 16.71
C GLU A 43 5.41 -5.02 16.23
N TYR A 44 4.19 -5.31 16.65
CA TYR A 44 3.43 -6.48 16.23
C TYR A 44 1.94 -6.18 16.12
N PHE A 45 1.20 -7.10 15.49
CA PHE A 45 -0.22 -6.95 15.19
C PHE A 45 -1.01 -8.15 15.71
N HIS A 46 -2.18 -7.90 16.27
CA HIS A 46 -3.10 -8.94 16.67
C HIS A 46 -3.63 -9.70 15.44
N GLY A 47 -3.50 -11.03 15.43
CA GLY A 47 -3.83 -11.86 14.25
C GLY A 47 -5.29 -11.79 13.81
N ASP A 48 -6.23 -11.68 14.75
CA ASP A 48 -7.66 -11.69 14.43
C ASP A 48 -8.22 -10.34 13.95
N ASN A 49 -7.75 -9.23 14.55
CA ASN A 49 -8.36 -7.92 14.35
C ASN A 49 -7.40 -6.85 13.82
N GLY A 50 -6.11 -7.17 13.65
CA GLY A 50 -5.12 -6.25 13.09
C GLY A 50 -4.71 -5.10 14.02
N ALA A 51 -5.08 -5.10 15.29
CA ALA A 51 -4.68 -4.06 16.23
C ALA A 51 -3.15 -4.02 16.40
N GLY A 52 -2.56 -2.82 16.29
CA GLY A 52 -1.16 -2.59 16.55
C GLY A 52 -0.84 -2.65 18.05
N LEU A 53 0.24 -3.34 18.39
CA LEU A 53 0.64 -3.62 19.77
C LEU A 53 2.16 -3.39 19.95
N GLY A 54 2.58 -3.15 21.19
CA GLY A 54 3.96 -2.80 21.52
C GLY A 54 4.29 -1.33 21.19
N ALA A 55 5.55 -1.05 20.87
CA ALA A 55 6.01 0.31 20.57
C ALA A 55 5.38 0.86 19.28
N SER A 56 4.78 2.05 19.34
CA SER A 56 4.00 2.69 18.26
C SER A 56 4.81 3.56 17.26
N HIS A 57 6.14 3.54 17.35
CA HIS A 57 7.07 4.24 16.44
C HIS A 57 8.05 3.29 15.73
N GLN A 58 7.60 2.06 15.46
CA GLN A 58 8.36 1.03 14.76
C GLN A 58 8.17 1.14 13.24
N THR A 59 8.65 2.23 12.64
CA THR A 59 8.60 2.44 11.17
C THR A 59 9.64 1.59 10.42
N GLY A 60 10.34 0.67 11.09
CA GLY A 60 11.31 -0.24 10.51
C GLY A 60 10.67 -1.28 9.58
N TRP A 61 10.63 -2.55 9.99
CA TRP A 61 10.10 -3.63 9.14
C TRP A 61 8.64 -3.41 8.75
N THR A 62 7.83 -2.81 9.63
CA THR A 62 6.40 -2.56 9.36
C THR A 62 6.19 -1.59 8.19
N GLY A 63 7.17 -0.71 7.91
CA GLY A 63 7.15 0.18 6.74
C GLY A 63 7.12 -0.55 5.39
N ILE A 64 7.48 -1.85 5.35
CA ILE A 64 7.43 -2.68 4.12
C ILE A 64 6.04 -2.72 3.50
N VAL A 65 4.96 -2.47 4.27
CA VAL A 65 3.59 -2.43 3.75
C VAL A 65 3.44 -1.41 2.62
N ALA A 66 4.11 -0.26 2.71
CA ALA A 66 4.08 0.75 1.65
C ALA A 66 4.75 0.23 0.37
N ARG A 67 5.85 -0.52 0.49
CA ARG A 67 6.50 -1.15 -0.67
C ARG A 67 5.63 -2.22 -1.29
N ILE A 68 4.94 -3.02 -0.48
CA ILE A 68 3.98 -4.04 -0.93
C ILE A 68 2.84 -3.39 -1.71
N MET A 69 2.22 -2.34 -1.16
CA MET A 69 1.17 -1.59 -1.85
C MET A 69 1.66 -1.05 -3.20
N HIS A 70 2.85 -0.44 -3.21
CA HIS A 70 3.44 0.09 -4.43
C HIS A 70 3.72 -1.02 -5.46
N LEU A 71 4.28 -2.16 -5.05
CA LEU A 71 4.56 -3.31 -5.92
C LEU A 71 3.32 -3.76 -6.69
N PHE A 72 2.22 -4.03 -5.99
CA PHE A 72 0.98 -4.49 -6.64
C PHE A 72 0.28 -3.38 -7.42
N ALA A 73 0.50 -2.10 -7.09
CA ALA A 73 -0.05 -0.98 -7.86
C ALA A 73 0.69 -0.72 -9.18
N THR A 74 1.97 -1.10 -9.31
CA THR A 74 2.80 -0.69 -10.45
C THR A 74 3.42 -1.82 -11.25
N THR A 75 3.35 -3.07 -10.78
CA THR A 75 3.96 -4.21 -11.46
C THR A 75 2.91 -5.12 -12.07
N THR A 76 3.11 -5.49 -13.34
CA THR A 76 2.24 -6.40 -14.10
C THR A 76 2.70 -7.86 -13.98
N PRO A 77 1.80 -8.85 -14.14
CA PRO A 77 2.18 -10.27 -14.17
C PRO A 77 3.27 -10.60 -15.21
N GLU A 78 3.23 -9.96 -16.37
CA GLU A 78 4.21 -10.16 -17.45
C GLU A 78 5.61 -9.68 -17.02
N GLN A 79 5.69 -8.53 -16.34
CA GLN A 79 6.95 -8.04 -15.78
C GLN A 79 7.49 -8.97 -14.69
N VAL A 80 6.62 -9.52 -13.84
CA VAL A 80 7.03 -10.52 -12.84
C VAL A 80 7.60 -11.76 -13.53
N LEU A 81 6.96 -12.25 -14.59
CA LEU A 81 7.42 -13.41 -15.34
C LEU A 81 8.78 -13.15 -16.01
N GLN A 82 8.96 -11.97 -16.61
CA GLN A 82 10.16 -11.64 -17.38
C GLN A 82 11.36 -11.27 -16.50
N LEU A 83 11.15 -10.48 -15.45
CA LEU A 83 12.22 -9.90 -14.62
C LEU A 83 12.44 -10.67 -13.30
N GLY A 84 11.56 -11.62 -12.97
CA GLY A 84 11.62 -12.38 -11.73
C GLY A 84 11.63 -11.48 -10.50
N ARG A 85 12.58 -11.70 -9.57
CA ARG A 85 12.72 -10.89 -8.34
C ARG A 85 13.00 -9.42 -8.62
N ALA A 86 13.62 -9.09 -9.75
CA ALA A 86 13.92 -7.71 -10.10
C ALA A 86 12.64 -6.89 -10.38
N ALA A 87 11.53 -7.53 -10.77
CA ALA A 87 10.23 -6.88 -10.91
C ALA A 87 9.73 -6.24 -9.60
N ALA A 88 10.24 -6.68 -8.45
CA ALA A 88 9.88 -6.13 -7.15
C ALA A 88 10.61 -4.84 -6.79
N VAL A 89 11.58 -4.40 -7.59
CA VAL A 89 12.42 -3.21 -7.33
C VAL A 89 12.59 -2.32 -8.55
N ILE A 90 12.42 -2.85 -9.77
CA ILE A 90 12.47 -2.07 -11.00
C ILE A 90 11.13 -1.37 -11.20
N GLU A 91 11.15 -0.05 -11.11
CA GLU A 91 10.02 0.78 -11.52
C GLU A 91 9.95 0.80 -13.05
N VAL A 92 8.84 0.33 -13.59
CA VAL A 92 8.52 0.53 -14.99
C VAL A 92 7.40 1.56 -15.05
N GLN A 93 7.67 2.73 -15.62
CA GLN A 93 6.63 3.74 -15.82
C GLN A 93 5.49 3.14 -16.64
N LYS A 94 4.28 3.15 -16.08
CA LYS A 94 3.06 2.89 -16.87
C LYS A 94 3.01 3.97 -17.97
N PRO A 95 2.87 3.62 -19.26
CA PRO A 95 2.78 4.61 -20.31
C PRO A 95 1.62 5.54 -19.98
N ARG A 96 1.88 6.87 -19.95
CA ARG A 96 0.86 7.87 -19.66
C ARG A 96 -0.27 7.71 -20.68
N THR A 97 -1.48 7.47 -20.18
CA THR A 97 -2.70 7.49 -20.99
C THR A 97 -2.76 8.84 -21.71
N GLY A 98 -2.63 8.81 -23.05
CA GLY A 98 -2.56 10.02 -23.90
C GLY A 98 -1.28 10.19 -24.73
N ALA A 99 -0.18 9.50 -24.42
CA ALA A 99 1.05 9.63 -25.22
C ALA A 99 1.00 8.87 -26.56
N ALA A 100 0.18 7.82 -26.66
CA ALA A 100 0.05 7.02 -27.88
C ALA A 100 -0.65 7.79 -29.02
N GLU A 101 -1.60 8.68 -28.71
CA GLU A 101 -2.31 9.48 -29.73
C GLU A 101 -1.41 10.57 -30.33
N THR A 102 -0.54 11.19 -29.53
CA THR A 102 0.37 12.25 -30.00
C THR A 102 1.43 11.71 -30.97
N ILE A 103 1.92 10.48 -30.78
CA ILE A 103 2.97 9.89 -31.64
C ILE A 103 2.41 9.46 -33.00
N LEU A 104 1.17 8.99 -33.06
CA LEU A 104 0.52 8.64 -34.33
C LEU A 104 0.19 9.87 -35.19
N ALA A 105 -0.15 11.00 -34.55
CA ALA A 105 -0.46 12.25 -35.25
C ALA A 105 0.78 12.95 -35.85
N SER A 106 1.99 12.76 -35.29
CA SER A 106 3.21 13.38 -35.83
C SER A 106 3.79 12.66 -37.04
N ASN A 107 3.46 11.37 -37.24
CA ASN A 107 3.95 10.56 -38.36
C ASN A 107 2.99 10.54 -39.57
N ALA A 108 1.89 11.29 -39.48
CA ALA A 108 0.89 11.44 -40.56
C ALA A 108 1.03 12.76 -41.34
N LYS A 109 2.16 13.46 -41.22
CA LYS A 109 2.57 14.59 -42.07
C LYS A 109 3.88 14.23 -42.76
#